data_AF-A0A377JX94-F1
#
_entry.id   AF-A0A377JX94-F1
#
_cell.length_a   1.000
_cell.length_b   1.000
_cell.length_c   1.000
_cell.angle_alpha   90.00
_cell.angle_beta   90.00
_cell.angle_gamma   90.00
#
_symmetry.space_group_name_H-M   'P 1'
#
loop_
_entity.id
_entity.type
_entity.pdbx_description
1 polymer ?
#
loop_
_entity_poly.entity_id
_entity_poly.type
_entity_poly.pdbx_seq_one_letter_code
_entity_poly.pdbx_strand_id
1 'polypeptide(L)'
;MKKNSKEFRNEYDRFVLKFLIDNYYISRIDLSKAIGLAPSYVREFYNGSRSFGNEALEKLESTIFNLYKPLLENHSFELNQVQEMIESIDSEEELELFRLKGAKVLDI
;
A
#
# COMPACT_ATOMS: atom_id res chain seq x y z
N MET A 1 -11.42 9.58 1.31
CA MET A 1 -12.11 8.26 1.39
C MET A 1 -12.39 7.84 2.85
N LYS A 2 -13.36 6.97 3.13
CA LYS A 2 -13.64 6.54 4.52
C LYS A 2 -12.59 5.55 5.04
N LYS A 3 -11.98 5.84 6.19
CA LYS A 3 -11.05 4.91 6.88
C LYS A 3 -11.62 3.50 6.99
N ASN A 4 -10.77 2.52 6.74
CA ASN A 4 -11.10 1.09 6.73
C ASN A 4 -12.12 0.64 5.66
N SER A 5 -12.56 1.52 4.76
CA SER A 5 -13.29 1.07 3.57
C SER A 5 -12.35 0.23 2.69
N LYS A 6 -12.92 -0.62 1.83
CA LYS A 6 -12.13 -1.44 0.91
C LYS A 6 -11.28 -0.57 -0.02
N GLU A 7 -11.81 0.56 -0.46
CA GLU A 7 -11.12 1.53 -1.31
C GLU A 7 -9.93 2.14 -0.57
N PHE A 8 -10.15 2.62 0.67
CA PHE A 8 -9.09 3.13 1.53
C PHE A 8 -7.97 2.09 1.73
N ARG A 9 -8.34 0.86 2.10
CA ARG A 9 -7.39 -0.24 2.32
C ARG A 9 -6.58 -0.53 1.07
N ASN A 10 -7.21 -0.55 -0.10
CA ASN A 10 -6.51 -0.74 -1.38
C ASN A 10 -5.45 0.34 -1.63
N GLU A 11 -5.76 1.61 -1.39
CA GLU A 11 -4.80 2.70 -1.60
C GLU A 11 -3.67 2.67 -0.57
N TYR A 12 -4.01 2.44 0.71
CA TYR A 12 -3.04 2.39 1.79
C TYR A 12 -2.09 1.21 1.66
N ASP A 13 -2.62 0.00 1.44
CA ASP A 13 -1.79 -1.20 1.27
C ASP A 13 -0.92 -1.12 0.02
N ARG A 14 -1.42 -0.49 -1.06
CA ARG A 14 -0.62 -0.24 -2.25
C ARG A 14 0.53 0.72 -1.95
N PHE A 15 0.27 1.78 -1.19
CA PHE A 15 1.31 2.68 -0.72
C PHE A 15 2.35 1.94 0.12
N VAL A 16 1.93 1.15 1.12
CA VAL A 16 2.83 0.37 1.99
C VAL A 16 3.68 -0.58 1.16
N LEU A 17 3.08 -1.27 0.18
CA LEU A 17 3.81 -2.14 -0.73
C LEU A 17 4.87 -1.37 -1.53
N LYS A 18 4.52 -0.20 -2.09
CA LYS A 18 5.47 0.69 -2.78
C LYS A 18 6.59 1.16 -1.86
N PHE A 19 6.23 1.62 -0.67
CA PHE A 19 7.17 2.08 0.34
C PHE A 19 8.22 1.01 0.70
N LEU A 20 7.78 -0.23 0.94
CA LEU A 20 8.66 -1.36 1.25
C LEU A 20 9.56 -1.76 0.07
N ILE A 21 9.01 -1.78 -1.15
CA ILE A 21 9.79 -2.16 -2.34
C ILE A 21 10.81 -1.06 -2.69
N ASP A 22 10.39 0.20 -2.68
CA ASP A 22 11.16 1.30 -3.24
C ASP A 22 12.21 1.83 -2.25
N ASN A 23 11.89 1.91 -0.95
CA ASN A 23 12.82 2.42 0.07
C ASN A 23 13.69 1.34 0.72
N TYR A 24 13.21 0.09 0.74
CA TYR A 24 13.89 -1.02 1.41
C TYR A 24 14.36 -2.13 0.46
N TYR A 25 14.19 -1.93 -0.85
CA TYR A 25 14.60 -2.87 -1.88
C TYR A 25 14.03 -4.28 -1.68
N ILE A 26 12.87 -4.38 -1.02
CA ILE A 26 12.21 -5.66 -0.77
C ILE A 26 11.69 -6.20 -2.11
N SER A 27 12.01 -7.46 -2.39
CA SER A 27 11.61 -8.14 -3.62
C SER A 27 10.08 -8.31 -3.70
N ARG A 28 9.44 -7.63 -4.66
CA ARG A 28 8.02 -7.83 -4.96
C ARG A 28 7.66 -9.29 -5.23
N ILE A 29 8.56 -10.05 -5.85
CA ILE A 29 8.34 -11.48 -6.12
C ILE A 29 8.24 -12.26 -4.81
N ASP A 30 9.10 -11.97 -3.85
CA ASP A 30 9.08 -12.67 -2.56
C ASP A 30 7.91 -12.23 -1.69
N LEU A 31 7.51 -10.96 -1.75
CA LEU A 31 6.24 -10.50 -1.17
C LEU A 31 5.04 -11.25 -1.76
N SER A 32 5.03 -11.46 -3.08
CA SER A 32 3.95 -12.19 -3.76
C SER A 32 3.84 -13.63 -3.23
N LYS A 33 4.98 -14.31 -3.07
CA LYS A 33 5.03 -15.66 -2.49
C LYS A 33 4.58 -15.66 -1.04
N ALA A 34 5.01 -14.70 -0.23
CA ALA A 34 4.65 -14.60 1.19
C ALA A 34 3.13 -14.43 1.38
N ILE A 35 2.50 -13.58 0.56
CA ILE A 35 1.05 -13.38 0.55
C ILE A 35 0.34 -14.56 -0.15
N GLY A 36 1.07 -15.48 -0.77
CA GLY A 36 0.52 -16.62 -1.52
C GLY A 36 -0.36 -16.17 -2.69
N LEU A 37 0.05 -15.13 -3.40
CA LEU A 37 -0.59 -14.60 -4.60
C LEU A 37 0.37 -14.71 -5.79
N ALA A 38 -0.18 -14.79 -7.00
CA ALA A 38 0.64 -14.80 -8.21
C ALA A 38 1.43 -13.49 -8.35
N PRO A 39 2.71 -13.52 -8.79
CA PRO A 39 3.50 -12.31 -8.96
C PRO A 39 2.91 -11.27 -9.92
N SER A 40 2.16 -11.71 -10.95
CA SER A 40 1.43 -10.81 -11.84
C SER A 40 0.32 -10.05 -11.11
N TYR A 41 -0.40 -10.75 -10.24
CA TYR A 41 -1.51 -10.19 -9.46
C TYR A 41 -1.05 -9.08 -8.52
N VAL A 42 0.07 -9.30 -7.81
CA VAL A 42 0.69 -8.28 -6.95
C VAL A 42 1.32 -7.14 -7.77
N ARG A 43 1.87 -7.43 -8.96
CA ARG A 43 2.37 -6.40 -9.88
C ARG A 43 1.26 -5.47 -10.36
N GLU A 44 0.13 -6.01 -10.78
CA GLU A 44 -1.04 -5.23 -11.21
C GLU A 44 -1.57 -4.36 -10.07
N PHE A 45 -1.64 -4.91 -8.85
CA PHE A 45 -2.01 -4.15 -7.66
C PHE A 45 -1.01 -3.02 -7.36
N TYR A 46 0.29 -3.31 -7.35
CA TYR A 46 1.36 -2.32 -7.17
C TYR A 46 1.28 -1.18 -8.21
N ASN A 47 0.94 -1.50 -9.45
CA ASN A 47 0.81 -0.53 -10.55
C ASN A 47 -0.49 0.28 -10.51
N GLY A 48 -1.46 -0.09 -9.66
CA GLY A 48 -2.77 0.55 -9.61
C GLY A 48 -3.77 0.07 -10.66
N SER A 49 -3.39 -0.86 -11.54
CA SER A 49 -4.31 -1.42 -12.56
C SER A 49 -5.28 -2.45 -11.99
N ARG A 50 -5.13 -2.82 -10.71
CA ARG A 50 -6.01 -3.74 -9.99
C ARG A 50 -6.20 -3.29 -8.54
N SER A 51 -7.39 -3.54 -8.03
CA SER A 51 -7.71 -3.54 -6.60
C SER A 51 -7.97 -4.98 -6.12
N PHE A 52 -7.61 -5.24 -4.86
CA PHE A 52 -7.89 -6.47 -4.15
C PHE A 52 -9.28 -6.46 -3.50
N GLY A 53 -9.87 -7.64 -3.40
CA GLY A 53 -11.02 -7.90 -2.54
C GLY A 53 -10.60 -8.10 -1.09
N ASN A 54 -11.57 -8.16 -0.17
CA ASN A 54 -11.33 -8.21 1.27
C ASN A 54 -10.42 -9.35 1.71
N GLU A 55 -10.62 -10.57 1.19
CA GLU A 55 -9.80 -11.74 1.55
C GLU A 55 -8.32 -11.54 1.17
N ALA A 56 -8.05 -11.02 -0.02
CA ALA A 56 -6.69 -10.75 -0.46
C ALA A 56 -6.04 -9.58 0.30
N LEU A 57 -6.82 -8.56 0.67
CA LEU A 57 -6.37 -7.48 1.55
C LEU A 57 -6.02 -8.00 2.94
N GLU A 58 -6.90 -8.77 3.58
CA GLU A 58 -6.65 -9.35 4.91
C GLU A 58 -5.39 -10.23 4.92
N LYS A 59 -5.19 -11.01 3.85
CA LYS A 59 -3.99 -11.82 3.71
C LYS A 59 -2.74 -10.97 3.51
N LEU A 60 -2.83 -9.90 2.70
CA LEU A 60 -1.73 -8.96 2.52
C LEU A 60 -1.40 -8.28 3.84
N GLU A 61 -2.38 -7.71 4.53
CA GLU A 61 -2.22 -7.00 5.78
C GLU A 61 -1.62 -7.91 6.86
N SER A 62 -2.22 -9.09 7.09
CA SER A 62 -1.71 -10.04 8.07
C SER A 62 -0.29 -10.54 7.75
N THR A 63 0.11 -10.59 6.47
CA THR A 63 1.46 -11.04 6.09
C THR A 63 2.47 -9.90 6.19
N ILE A 64 2.21 -8.80 5.48
CA ILE A 64 3.12 -7.65 5.37
C ILE A 64 3.32 -6.98 6.73
N PHE A 65 2.25 -6.70 7.47
CA PHE A 65 2.37 -5.99 8.73
C PHE A 65 3.01 -6.86 9.82
N ASN A 66 2.93 -8.19 9.72
CA ASN A 66 3.66 -9.08 10.63
C ASN A 66 5.15 -9.19 10.25
N LEU A 67 5.46 -9.39 8.95
CA LEU A 67 6.84 -9.54 8.50
C LEU A 67 7.67 -8.27 8.69
N TYR A 68 7.07 -7.12 8.46
CA TYR A 68 7.75 -5.82 8.47
C TYR A 68 7.32 -4.94 9.63
N LYS A 69 6.71 -5.52 10.68
CA LYS A 69 6.22 -4.79 11.85
C LYS A 69 7.24 -3.77 12.40
N PRO A 70 8.50 -4.15 12.71
CA PRO A 70 9.44 -3.21 13.31
C PRO A 70 9.75 -2.02 12.39
N LEU A 71 9.75 -2.28 11.07
CA LEU A 71 10.02 -1.27 10.07
C LEU A 71 8.86 -0.28 9.92
N LEU A 72 7.64 -0.80 9.88
CA LEU A 72 6.44 0.03 9.78
C LEU A 72 6.21 0.82 11.07
N GLU A 73 6.52 0.26 12.24
CA GLU A 73 6.46 0.98 13.52
C GLU A 73 7.45 2.15 13.57
N ASN A 74 8.67 1.97 13.03
CA ASN A 74 9.65 3.05 12.92
C ASN A 74 9.19 4.21 12.02
N HIS A 75 8.27 3.94 11.08
CA HIS A 75 7.67 4.95 10.19
C HIS A 75 6.20 5.25 10.52
N SER A 76 5.76 4.95 11.75
CA SER A 76 4.36 5.08 12.13
C SER A 76 3.84 6.51 11.97
N PHE A 77 4.69 7.52 12.14
CA PHE A 77 4.31 8.92 11.94
C PHE A 77 3.99 9.20 10.46
N GLU A 78 4.90 8.86 9.56
CA GLU A 78 4.75 9.00 8.11
C GLU A 78 3.54 8.21 7.60
N LEU A 79 3.38 6.97 8.07
CA LEU A 79 2.25 6.12 7.70
C LEU A 79 0.91 6.71 8.17
N ASN A 80 0.86 7.35 9.34
CA ASN A 80 -0.34 8.04 9.81
C ASN A 80 -0.67 9.25 8.94
N GLN A 81 0.33 10.04 8.52
CA GLN A 81 0.10 11.15 7.59
C GLN A 81 -0.46 10.65 6.25
N VAL A 82 0.06 9.54 5.72
CA VAL A 82 -0.49 8.94 4.50
C VAL A 82 -1.93 8.50 4.68
N GLN A 83 -2.31 7.94 5.84
CA GLN A 83 -3.71 7.61 6.11
C GLN A 83 -4.59 8.87 6.05
N GLU A 84 -4.19 9.95 6.72
CA GLU A 84 -4.91 11.22 6.71
C GLU A 84 -5.06 11.80 5.29
N MET A 85 -4.00 11.71 4.48
CA MET A 85 -4.04 12.13 3.08
C MET A 85 -5.05 11.32 2.26
N ILE A 86 -5.07 9.99 2.41
CA ILE A 86 -6.05 9.14 1.69
C ILE A 86 -7.48 9.44 2.17
N GLU A 87 -7.64 9.75 3.46
CA GLU A 87 -8.93 10.15 4.02
C GLU A 87 -9.41 11.48 3.42
N SER A 88 -8.50 12.44 3.18
CA SER A 88 -8.83 13.74 2.61
C SER A 88 -9.06 13.75 1.10
N ILE A 89 -8.61 12.73 0.36
CA ILE A 89 -8.85 12.62 -1.10
C ILE A 89 -10.36 12.62 -1.38
N ASP A 90 -10.79 13.60 -2.16
CA ASP A 90 -12.19 13.85 -2.52
C ASP A 90 -12.49 13.75 -4.03
N SER A 91 -11.45 13.66 -4.86
CA SER A 91 -11.57 13.59 -6.32
C SER A 91 -10.62 12.54 -6.95
N GLU A 92 -10.94 12.12 -8.18
CA GLU A 92 -10.08 11.16 -8.91
C GLU A 92 -8.73 11.80 -9.28
N GLU A 93 -8.69 13.11 -9.56
CA GLU A 93 -7.44 13.81 -9.88
C GLU A 93 -6.47 13.79 -8.69
N GLU A 94 -6.95 14.06 -7.48
CA GLU A 94 -6.14 13.94 -6.26
C GLU A 94 -5.66 12.51 -6.02
N LEU A 95 -6.51 11.52 -6.32
CA LEU A 95 -6.17 10.12 -6.22
C LEU A 95 -5.07 9.71 -7.20
N GLU A 96 -5.16 10.17 -8.46
CA GLU A 96 -4.13 9.95 -9.46
C GLU A 96 -2.81 10.60 -9.06
N LEU A 97 -2.83 11.83 -8.56
CA LEU A 97 -1.64 12.51 -8.05
C LEU A 97 -1.01 11.76 -6.87
N PHE A 98 -1.82 11.28 -5.92
CA PHE A 98 -1.37 10.43 -4.82
C PHE A 98 -0.67 9.17 -5.34
N ARG A 99 -1.31 8.44 -6.26
CA ARG A 99 -0.76 7.20 -6.85
C ARG A 99 0.53 7.45 -7.64
N LEU A 100 0.62 8.58 -8.34
CA LEU A 100 1.78 8.98 -9.14
C LEU A 100 3.00 9.28 -8.26
N LYS A 101 2.79 9.96 -7.12
CA LYS A 101 3.86 10.18 -6.12
C LYS A 101 4.32 8.87 -5.47
N GLY A 102 3.42 7.91 -5.27
CA GLY A 102 3.75 6.57 -4.77
C GLY A 102 4.46 6.63 -3.41
N ALA A 103 5.61 5.96 -3.29
CA ALA A 103 6.40 5.94 -2.05
C ALA A 103 6.96 7.31 -1.63
N LYS A 104 6.95 8.30 -2.54
CA LYS A 104 7.49 9.65 -2.34
C LYS A 104 6.41 10.68 -1.99
N VAL A 105 5.23 10.24 -1.57
CA VAL A 105 4.09 11.15 -1.33
C VAL A 105 4.37 12.21 -0.26
N LEU A 106 5.32 11.94 0.64
CA LEU A 106 5.75 12.82 1.72
C LEU A 106 7.05 13.58 1.40
N ASP A 107 7.67 13.35 0.24
CA ASP A 107 8.83 14.11 -0.19
C ASP A 107 8.39 15.53 -0.57
N ILE A 108 9.07 16.55 -0.03
CA ILE A 108 8.82 17.98 -0.28
C ILE A 108 9.45 18.42 -1.60
#